data_AF-A0A3P6TAH4-F1
#
_entry.id   AF-A0A3P6TAH4-F1
#
_cell.length_a   1.000
_cell.length_b   1.000
_cell.length_c   1.000
_cell.angle_alpha   90.00
_cell.angle_beta   90.00
_cell.angle_gamma   90.00
#
_symmetry.space_group_name_H-M   'P 1'
#
loop_
_entity.id
_entity.type
_entity.pdbx_description
1 polymer ?
#
loop_
_entity_poly.entity_id
_entity_poly.type
_entity_poly.pdbx_seq_one_letter_code
_entity_poly.pdbx_strand_id
1 'polypeptide(L)'
;MTERYMPSIFPECDKLKQIYDKCFSDFFEKFISTETLAVSNPCGRLHETYRNCIEKNLEANKIYDIDLNELRKDVIVRKSMDQSLMGSIPHSSVLQETATDTRYNQLEQTLENFQENARQMGVIASDFTTRSQEPLNQKIHTLISGLHELDHLKNQFMDVKIPLELLEYLDQGKNPQLYTKECLERTVNKNKEMNGKIEMYKKFRAMLLKELGEEMPNDMVLYRNLRDRKDASPQHENCNEDASD
;
A
#
# COMPACT_ATOMS: atom_id res chain seq x y z
N MET A 1 -6.26 -18.17 -45.58
CA MET A 1 -5.49 -18.04 -44.32
C MET A 1 -6.38 -17.27 -43.37
N THR A 2 -6.92 -17.91 -42.34
CA THR A 2 -7.74 -17.23 -41.33
C THR A 2 -6.86 -16.26 -40.56
N GLU A 3 -7.15 -14.96 -40.62
CA GLU A 3 -6.49 -13.95 -39.82
C GLU A 3 -6.61 -14.36 -38.34
N ARG A 4 -5.46 -14.53 -37.67
CA ARG A 4 -5.43 -14.83 -36.24
C ARG A 4 -5.81 -13.56 -35.49
N TYR A 5 -7.09 -13.42 -35.14
CA TYR A 5 -7.54 -12.38 -34.21
C TYR A 5 -8.04 -13.02 -32.93
N MET A 6 -7.95 -12.28 -31.82
CA MET A 6 -8.44 -12.72 -30.52
C MET A 6 -9.93 -12.38 -30.42
N PRO A 7 -10.84 -13.37 -30.28
CA PRO A 7 -12.25 -13.11 -30.22
C PRO A 7 -12.64 -12.37 -28.94
N SER A 8 -13.71 -11.60 -29.02
CA SER A 8 -14.37 -10.97 -27.88
C SER A 8 -15.01 -12.00 -26.96
N ILE A 9 -15.10 -11.68 -25.66
CA ILE A 9 -15.76 -12.49 -24.63
C ILE A 9 -17.22 -12.81 -25.03
N PHE A 10 -17.88 -11.84 -25.68
CA PHE A 10 -19.21 -12.00 -26.24
C PHE A 10 -19.16 -11.94 -27.77
N PRO A 11 -19.78 -12.91 -28.48
CA PRO A 11 -19.79 -12.96 -29.94
C PRO A 11 -20.55 -11.77 -30.57
N GLU A 12 -21.54 -11.23 -29.85
CA GLU A 12 -22.30 -10.01 -30.22
C GLU A 12 -21.38 -8.78 -30.37
N CYS A 13 -20.33 -8.68 -29.54
CA CYS A 13 -19.41 -7.53 -29.51
C CYS A 13 -18.16 -7.75 -30.36
N ASP A 14 -18.01 -8.89 -31.02
CA ASP A 14 -16.79 -9.28 -31.72
C ASP A 14 -16.49 -8.40 -32.94
N LYS A 15 -17.53 -8.03 -33.70
CA LYS A 15 -17.39 -7.09 -34.83
C LYS A 15 -16.90 -5.71 -34.38
N LEU A 16 -17.37 -5.23 -33.23
CA LEU A 16 -16.95 -3.94 -32.66
C LEU A 16 -15.49 -4.01 -32.18
N LYS A 17 -15.09 -5.14 -31.59
CA LYS A 17 -13.70 -5.40 -31.20
C LYS A 17 -12.76 -5.33 -32.40
N GLN A 18 -13.09 -6.02 -33.50
CA GLN A 18 -12.24 -6.04 -34.69
C GLN A 18 -12.03 -4.64 -35.29
N ILE A 19 -13.09 -3.82 -35.33
CA ILE A 19 -13.02 -2.43 -35.82
C ILE A 19 -12.12 -1.58 -34.90
N TYR A 20 -12.24 -1.75 -33.59
CA TYR A 20 -11.40 -1.06 -32.61
C TYR A 20 -9.93 -1.50 -32.68
N ASP A 21 -9.66 -2.80 -32.66
CA ASP A 21 -8.29 -3.35 -32.65
C ASP A 21 -7.51 -2.96 -33.92
N LYS A 22 -8.20 -2.89 -35.07
CA LYS A 22 -7.62 -2.40 -36.33
C LYS A 22 -7.20 -0.92 -36.23
N CYS A 23 -8.11 -0.08 -35.73
CA CYS A 23 -7.80 1.34 -35.50
C CYS A 23 -6.66 1.52 -34.49
N PHE A 24 -6.68 0.74 -33.40
CA PHE A 24 -5.69 0.81 -32.35
C PHE A 24 -4.29 0.40 -32.83
N SER A 25 -4.19 -0.66 -33.63
CA SER A 25 -2.90 -1.11 -34.17
C SER A 25 -2.24 -0.04 -35.04
N ASP A 26 -3.01 0.58 -35.94
CA ASP A 26 -2.53 1.67 -36.81
C ASP A 26 -2.14 2.93 -36.00
N PHE A 27 -2.85 3.22 -34.91
CA PHE A 27 -2.53 4.32 -34.01
C PHE A 27 -1.27 4.00 -33.17
N PHE A 28 -1.14 2.77 -32.68
CA PHE A 28 -0.09 2.36 -31.76
C PHE A 28 1.29 2.37 -32.43
N GLU A 29 1.38 1.94 -33.69
CA GLU A 29 2.62 2.04 -34.47
C GLU A 29 3.09 3.50 -34.63
N LYS A 30 2.14 4.41 -34.85
CA LYS A 30 2.40 5.86 -34.97
C LYS A 30 2.73 6.51 -33.63
N PHE A 31 2.17 5.98 -32.53
CA PHE A 31 2.43 6.47 -31.17
C PHE A 31 3.87 6.14 -30.72
N ILE A 32 4.42 4.99 -31.10
CA ILE A 32 5.79 4.59 -30.74
C ILE A 32 6.84 5.33 -31.59
N SER A 33 6.50 5.65 -32.84
CA SER A 33 7.40 6.31 -33.78
C SER A 33 7.44 7.82 -33.51
N THR A 34 8.23 8.23 -32.51
CA THR A 34 8.77 9.56 -32.05
C THR A 34 8.36 10.92 -32.67
N GLU A 35 7.39 11.04 -33.57
CA GLU A 35 7.16 12.23 -34.39
C GLU A 35 5.86 12.99 -34.11
N THR A 36 5.09 12.67 -33.06
CA THR A 36 3.98 13.55 -32.65
C THR A 36 3.78 13.61 -31.13
N LEU A 37 4.07 14.78 -30.56
CA LEU A 37 4.00 15.09 -29.13
C LEU A 37 2.59 15.44 -28.61
N ALA A 38 1.53 15.31 -29.41
CA ALA A 38 0.15 15.56 -28.97
C ALA A 38 -0.90 15.05 -29.98
N VAL A 39 -1.15 13.74 -30.04
CA VAL A 39 -2.30 13.22 -30.80
C VAL A 39 -3.23 12.51 -29.83
N SER A 40 -4.37 13.14 -29.54
CA SER A 40 -5.47 12.52 -28.80
C SER A 40 -5.85 11.20 -29.48
N ASN A 41 -6.13 10.16 -28.71
CA ASN A 41 -6.47 8.84 -29.24
C ASN A 41 -7.68 8.90 -30.21
N PRO A 42 -7.48 8.73 -31.53
CA PRO A 42 -8.56 8.82 -32.52
C PRO A 42 -9.53 7.63 -32.42
N CYS A 43 -9.12 6.53 -31.79
CA CYS A 43 -9.91 5.32 -31.60
C CYS A 43 -10.72 5.33 -30.28
N GLY A 44 -10.70 6.43 -29.52
CA GLY A 44 -11.39 6.53 -28.23
C GLY A 44 -12.89 6.26 -28.31
N ARG A 45 -13.58 6.77 -29.34
CA ARG A 45 -15.01 6.52 -29.55
C ARG A 45 -15.34 5.06 -29.88
N LEU A 46 -14.47 4.41 -30.65
CA LEU A 46 -14.62 2.98 -30.98
C LEU A 46 -14.43 2.12 -29.73
N HIS A 47 -13.44 2.47 -28.91
CA HIS A 47 -13.19 1.82 -27.62
C HIS A 47 -14.40 1.94 -26.69
N GLU A 48 -14.98 3.13 -26.55
CA GLU A 48 -16.15 3.37 -25.70
C GLU A 48 -17.37 2.57 -26.18
N THR A 49 -17.58 2.51 -27.49
CA THR A 49 -18.67 1.73 -28.09
C THR A 49 -18.51 0.23 -27.81
N TYR A 50 -17.28 -0.29 -27.96
CA TYR A 50 -16.98 -1.68 -27.62
C TYR A 50 -17.13 -1.96 -26.12
N ARG A 51 -16.60 -1.09 -25.26
CA ARG A 51 -16.72 -1.18 -23.79
C ARG A 51 -18.19 -1.26 -23.36
N ASN A 52 -19.03 -0.36 -23.88
CA ASN A 52 -20.46 -0.35 -23.55
C ASN A 52 -21.17 -1.65 -23.96
N CYS A 53 -20.75 -2.27 -25.08
CA CYS A 53 -21.28 -3.57 -25.50
C CYS A 53 -20.89 -4.68 -24.51
N ILE A 54 -19.65 -4.67 -24.01
CA ILE A 54 -19.16 -5.65 -23.04
C ILE A 54 -19.82 -5.46 -21.68
N GLU A 55 -19.87 -4.24 -21.15
CA GLU A 55 -20.44 -3.95 -19.82
C GLU A 55 -21.92 -4.36 -19.74
N LYS A 56 -22.72 -4.04 -20.77
CA LYS A 56 -24.12 -4.49 -20.85
C LYS A 56 -24.27 -6.01 -20.82
N ASN A 57 -23.40 -6.73 -21.52
CA ASN A 57 -23.47 -8.19 -21.58
C ASN A 57 -22.90 -8.87 -20.33
N LEU A 58 -21.96 -8.23 -19.62
CA LEU A 58 -21.47 -8.68 -18.32
C LEU A 58 -22.57 -8.57 -17.26
N GLU A 59 -23.30 -7.44 -17.23
CA GLU A 59 -24.43 -7.23 -16.32
C GLU A 59 -25.59 -8.20 -16.59
N ALA A 60 -25.90 -8.45 -17.87
CA ALA A 60 -27.00 -9.31 -18.27
C ALA A 60 -26.76 -10.81 -17.99
N ASN A 61 -25.55 -11.31 -18.27
CA ASN A 61 -25.29 -12.74 -18.24
C ASN A 61 -24.68 -13.24 -16.91
N LYS A 62 -24.19 -12.34 -16.03
CA LYS A 62 -23.56 -12.67 -14.73
C LYS A 62 -22.66 -13.92 -14.78
N ILE A 63 -21.86 -14.07 -15.85
CA ILE A 63 -21.05 -15.27 -16.10
C ILE A 63 -19.98 -15.45 -15.00
N TYR A 64 -19.65 -14.37 -14.29
CA TYR A 64 -18.71 -14.33 -13.17
C TYR A 64 -19.24 -13.43 -12.05
N ASP A 65 -18.93 -13.77 -10.79
CA ASP A 65 -19.19 -12.94 -9.61
C ASP A 65 -18.16 -11.80 -9.53
N ILE A 66 -18.18 -10.94 -10.55
CA ILE A 66 -17.25 -9.83 -10.70
C ILE A 66 -17.99 -8.55 -10.31
N ASP A 67 -17.56 -7.92 -9.22
CA ASP A 67 -18.01 -6.58 -8.87
C ASP A 67 -17.38 -5.56 -9.84
N LEU A 68 -18.19 -5.08 -10.79
CA LEU A 68 -17.80 -4.06 -11.77
C LEU A 68 -17.37 -2.76 -11.09
N ASN A 69 -17.83 -2.49 -9.87
CA ASN A 69 -17.43 -1.30 -9.12
C ASN A 69 -16.02 -1.45 -8.53
N GLU A 70 -15.56 -2.67 -8.25
CA GLU A 70 -14.21 -2.95 -7.79
C GLU A 70 -13.18 -2.84 -8.93
N LEU A 71 -13.53 -3.29 -10.14
CA LEU A 71 -12.70 -3.12 -11.34
C LEU A 71 -12.64 -1.68 -11.86
N ARG A 72 -13.69 -0.88 -11.61
CA ARG A 72 -13.73 0.56 -11.90
C ARG A 72 -13.03 1.40 -10.86
N LYS A 73 -12.62 0.85 -9.70
CA LYS A 73 -11.70 1.56 -8.81
C LYS A 73 -10.41 1.78 -9.59
N ASP A 74 -10.08 3.03 -9.84
CA ASP A 74 -8.75 3.37 -10.32
C ASP A 74 -7.75 2.89 -9.27
N VAL A 75 -7.14 1.72 -9.47
CA VAL A 75 -5.91 1.35 -8.78
C VAL A 75 -4.83 2.20 -9.44
N ILE A 76 -4.78 3.47 -9.03
CA ILE A 76 -3.76 4.41 -9.47
C ILE A 76 -2.43 3.88 -8.93
N VAL A 77 -1.61 3.35 -9.85
CA VAL A 77 -0.16 3.47 -9.73
C VAL A 77 0.10 4.96 -9.52
N ARG A 78 0.51 5.32 -8.29
CA ARG A 78 0.96 6.64 -7.85
C ARG A 78 1.54 7.43 -9.03
N LYS A 79 0.77 8.36 -9.59
CA LYS A 79 1.28 9.42 -10.45
C LYS A 79 0.67 10.74 -9.99
N SER A 80 1.49 11.45 -9.23
CA SER A 80 1.69 12.90 -9.24
C SER A 80 0.66 13.73 -10.02
N MET A 81 0.01 14.66 -9.29
CA MET A 81 -0.63 15.90 -9.75
C MET A 81 -1.87 15.69 -10.67
N ASP A 82 -3.01 16.33 -10.50
CA ASP A 82 -3.33 17.58 -9.82
C ASP A 82 -4.84 17.62 -9.52
N GLN A 83 -5.18 18.58 -8.66
CA GLN A 83 -6.42 18.85 -7.95
C GLN A 83 -7.62 19.19 -8.83
N SER A 84 -8.84 18.97 -8.30
CA SER A 84 -10.13 19.65 -8.60
C SER A 84 -11.26 18.79 -9.19
N LEU A 85 -12.06 18.12 -8.33
CA LEU A 85 -13.52 18.33 -8.18
C LEU A 85 -14.07 17.44 -7.05
N MET A 86 -14.47 18.03 -5.93
CA MET A 86 -15.11 17.37 -4.80
C MET A 86 -16.64 17.34 -4.99
N GLY A 87 -17.25 16.19 -4.67
CA GLY A 87 -18.68 15.95 -4.59
C GLY A 87 -19.02 14.82 -3.60
N SER A 88 -18.61 14.99 -2.35
CA SER A 88 -19.13 14.46 -1.07
C SER A 88 -19.95 13.14 -1.02
N ILE A 89 -19.32 12.10 -0.42
CA ILE A 89 -19.90 11.20 0.62
C ILE A 89 -18.78 10.86 1.65
N PRO A 90 -19.10 10.36 2.86
CA PRO A 90 -18.75 10.96 4.14
C PRO A 90 -17.24 10.91 4.47
N HIS A 91 -16.72 12.10 4.69
CA HIS A 91 -15.44 12.46 5.27
C HIS A 91 -15.23 11.83 6.67
N SER A 92 -14.16 11.06 6.85
CA SER A 92 -13.46 11.01 8.16
C SER A 92 -11.94 10.87 8.09
N SER A 93 -11.32 10.83 6.89
CA SER A 93 -9.84 10.69 6.79
C SER A 93 -9.14 11.65 5.82
N VAL A 94 -9.86 12.44 5.01
CA VAL A 94 -9.22 13.29 3.96
C VAL A 94 -8.71 14.65 4.48
N LEU A 95 -9.13 15.11 5.66
CA LEU A 95 -8.61 16.37 6.24
C LEU A 95 -7.27 16.20 6.95
N GLN A 96 -6.82 14.97 7.19
CA GLN A 96 -5.63 14.73 7.98
C GLN A 96 -4.36 14.60 7.12
N GLU A 97 -4.49 14.19 5.85
CA GLU A 97 -3.34 14.01 4.93
C GLU A 97 -2.63 15.32 4.56
N THR A 98 -3.37 16.43 4.34
CA THR A 98 -2.75 17.71 3.97
C THR A 98 -1.98 18.36 5.13
N ALA A 99 -2.49 18.22 6.35
CA ALA A 99 -1.85 18.72 7.56
C ALA A 99 -0.66 17.85 8.01
N THR A 100 -0.73 16.53 7.79
CA THR A 100 0.41 15.64 8.05
C THR A 100 1.54 15.88 7.08
N ASP A 101 1.26 15.96 5.77
CA ASP A 101 2.31 16.16 4.77
C ASP A 101 2.99 17.52 4.94
N THR A 102 2.26 18.56 5.33
CA THR A 102 2.86 19.89 5.55
C THR A 102 3.87 19.93 6.69
N ARG A 103 3.63 19.24 7.83
CA ARG A 103 4.62 19.16 8.91
C ARG A 103 5.86 18.34 8.54
N TYR A 104 5.69 17.24 7.80
CA TYR A 104 6.84 16.47 7.32
C TYR A 104 7.67 17.25 6.29
N ASN A 105 7.02 17.95 5.36
CA ASN A 105 7.70 18.81 4.39
C ASN A 105 8.46 19.96 5.07
N GLN A 106 7.90 20.55 6.13
CA GLN A 106 8.60 21.57 6.93
C GLN A 106 9.84 21.00 7.61
N LEU A 107 9.74 19.83 8.24
CA LEU A 107 10.88 19.17 8.86
C LEU A 107 11.96 18.82 7.82
N GLU A 108 11.57 18.29 6.67
CA GLU A 108 12.46 17.96 5.56
C GLU A 108 13.21 19.20 5.08
N GLN A 109 12.50 20.30 4.79
CA GLN A 109 13.10 21.55 4.36
C GLN A 109 14.07 22.13 5.39
N THR A 110 13.71 22.10 6.69
CA THR A 110 14.60 22.57 7.76
C THR A 110 15.86 21.69 7.86
N LEU A 111 15.74 20.37 7.72
CA LEU A 111 16.87 19.44 7.70
C LEU A 111 17.78 19.65 6.48
N GLU A 112 17.23 19.80 5.28
CA GLU A 112 17.99 20.08 4.07
C GLU A 112 18.77 21.40 4.18
N ASN A 113 18.10 22.46 4.65
CA ASN A 113 18.73 23.75 4.90
C ASN A 113 19.84 23.64 5.95
N PHE A 114 19.64 22.86 7.01
CA PHE A 114 20.65 22.63 8.03
C PHE A 114 21.88 21.91 7.46
N GLN A 115 21.66 20.83 6.70
CA GLN A 115 22.72 20.06 6.03
C GLN A 115 23.52 20.94 5.06
N GLU A 116 22.84 21.77 4.26
CA GLU A 116 23.50 22.67 3.31
C GLU A 116 24.29 23.78 4.01
N ASN A 117 23.76 24.35 5.10
CA ASN A 117 24.50 25.31 5.92
C ASN A 117 25.75 24.68 6.55
N ALA A 118 25.67 23.43 7.00
CA ALA A 118 26.81 22.70 7.54
C ALA A 118 27.86 22.42 6.46
N ARG A 119 27.44 22.05 5.25
CA ARG A 119 28.32 21.89 4.10
C ARG A 119 29.04 23.20 3.74
N GLN A 120 28.32 24.31 3.67
CA GLN A 120 28.89 25.64 3.40
C GLN A 120 29.90 26.04 4.47
N MET A 121 29.60 25.81 5.76
CA MET A 121 30.54 26.03 6.84
C MET A 121 31.81 25.16 6.67
N GLY A 122 31.64 23.89 6.29
CA GLY A 122 32.77 22.99 5.99
C GLY A 122 33.67 23.52 4.87
N VAL A 123 33.09 24.08 3.80
CA VAL A 123 33.84 24.71 2.72
C VAL A 123 34.65 25.92 3.23
N ILE A 124 34.01 26.81 4.00
CA ILE A 124 34.68 28.00 4.60
C ILE A 124 35.81 27.57 5.53
N ALA A 125 35.60 26.54 6.34
CA ALA A 125 36.60 26.02 7.25
C ALA A 125 37.78 25.34 6.51
N SER A 126 37.52 24.71 5.36
CA SER A 126 38.55 24.07 4.54
C SER A 126 39.47 25.06 3.81
N ASP A 127 38.94 26.21 3.39
CA ASP A 127 39.69 27.29 2.72
C ASP A 127 39.66 28.58 3.56
N PHE A 128 40.11 28.45 4.80
CA PHE A 128 40.02 29.53 5.76
C PHE A 128 41.04 30.65 5.48
N THR A 129 40.53 31.87 5.35
CA THR A 129 41.34 33.11 5.25
C THR A 129 40.94 34.13 6.31
N THR A 130 41.77 35.12 6.60
CA THR A 130 41.46 36.19 7.57
C THR A 130 40.17 36.96 7.23
N ARG A 131 39.80 37.03 5.95
CA ARG A 131 38.55 37.66 5.49
C ARG A 131 37.30 36.78 5.71
N SER A 132 37.49 35.49 5.91
CA SER A 132 36.40 34.50 6.06
C SER A 132 35.94 34.30 7.51
N GLN A 133 36.62 34.89 8.49
CA GLN A 133 36.27 34.80 9.92
C GLN A 133 34.84 35.25 10.22
N GLU A 134 34.43 36.38 9.66
CA GLU A 134 33.10 36.95 9.88
C GLU A 134 31.99 36.07 9.27
N PRO A 135 32.07 35.66 7.98
CA PRO A 135 31.16 34.65 7.41
C PRO A 135 31.11 33.33 8.19
N LEU A 136 32.25 32.86 8.71
CA LEU A 136 32.32 31.64 9.50
C LEU A 136 31.51 31.78 10.80
N ASN A 137 31.71 32.87 11.55
CA ASN A 137 30.96 33.14 12.78
C ASN A 137 29.45 33.26 12.51
N GLN A 138 29.06 33.93 11.43
CA GLN A 138 27.67 34.03 10.99
C GLN A 138 27.07 32.64 10.69
N LYS A 139 27.84 31.74 10.04
CA LYS A 139 27.40 30.37 9.79
C LYS A 139 27.31 29.53 11.07
N ILE A 140 28.24 29.69 12.01
CA ILE A 140 28.15 29.04 13.33
C ILE A 140 26.84 29.44 14.04
N HIS A 141 26.54 30.73 14.10
CA HIS A 141 25.27 31.21 14.69
C HIS A 141 24.05 30.66 13.95
N THR A 142 24.10 30.61 12.61
CA THR A 142 23.04 30.03 11.79
C THR A 142 22.79 28.55 12.13
N LEU A 143 23.85 27.76 12.30
CA LEU A 143 23.74 26.34 12.69
C LEU A 143 23.21 26.16 14.11
N ILE A 144 23.64 26.99 15.06
CA ILE A 144 23.11 26.96 16.44
C ILE A 144 21.61 27.26 16.42
N SER A 145 21.17 28.29 15.70
CA SER A 145 19.75 28.61 15.53
C SER A 145 18.99 27.47 14.84
N GLY A 146 19.58 26.83 13.82
CA GLY A 146 18.97 25.69 13.13
C GLY A 146 18.81 24.46 14.05
N LEU A 147 19.78 24.17 14.92
CA LEU A 147 19.65 23.11 15.92
C LEU A 147 18.51 23.40 16.92
N HIS A 148 18.40 24.65 17.37
CA HIS A 148 17.32 25.06 18.26
C HIS A 148 15.95 24.94 17.57
N GLU A 149 15.85 25.32 16.30
CA GLU A 149 14.63 25.15 15.50
C GLU A 149 14.24 23.67 15.34
N LEU A 150 15.20 22.78 15.06
CA LEU A 150 14.95 21.34 14.99
C LEU A 150 14.46 20.76 16.33
N ASP A 151 15.01 21.21 17.46
CA ASP A 151 14.56 20.78 18.79
C ASP A 151 13.12 21.25 19.08
N HIS A 152 12.72 22.44 18.62
CA HIS A 152 11.33 22.88 18.71
C HIS A 152 10.39 22.05 17.84
N LEU A 153 10.81 21.72 16.61
CA LEU A 153 10.02 20.91 15.68
C LEU A 153 9.80 19.48 16.19
N LYS A 154 10.76 18.91 16.93
CA LYS A 154 10.65 17.56 17.53
C LYS A 154 9.33 17.34 18.28
N ASN A 155 8.85 18.33 19.01
CA ASN A 155 7.63 18.21 19.81
C ASN A 155 6.37 17.94 18.95
N GLN A 156 6.40 18.25 17.65
CA GLN A 156 5.30 18.01 16.71
C GLN A 156 5.21 16.56 16.20
N PHE A 157 6.20 15.71 16.54
CA PHE A 157 6.31 14.32 16.06
C PHE A 157 6.26 13.29 17.19
N MET A 158 5.82 13.68 18.40
CA MET A 158 5.69 12.76 19.55
C MET A 158 4.65 11.66 19.32
N ASP A 159 3.78 11.82 18.32
CA ASP A 159 2.81 10.82 17.86
C ASP A 159 3.46 9.68 17.05
N VAL A 160 4.68 9.87 16.54
CA VAL A 160 5.37 8.91 15.68
C VAL A 160 6.32 8.04 16.49
N LYS A 161 6.10 6.72 16.47
CA LYS A 161 6.98 5.74 17.11
C LYS A 161 7.89 5.07 16.09
N ILE A 162 9.20 5.15 16.29
CA ILE A 162 10.20 4.54 15.41
C ILE A 162 10.70 3.24 16.05
N PRO A 163 10.55 2.08 15.39
CA PRO A 163 11.11 0.81 15.88
C PRO A 163 12.63 0.88 16.03
N LEU A 164 13.18 0.38 17.13
CA LEU A 164 14.63 0.39 17.37
C LEU A 164 15.39 -0.45 16.34
N GLU A 165 14.78 -1.54 15.88
CA GLU A 165 15.32 -2.40 14.82
C GLU A 165 15.59 -1.62 13.53
N LEU A 166 14.86 -0.54 13.27
CA LEU A 166 15.08 0.32 12.10
C LEU A 166 16.38 1.13 12.20
N LEU A 167 16.82 1.48 13.42
CA LEU A 167 18.06 2.24 13.61
C LEU A 167 19.28 1.47 13.09
N GLU A 168 19.28 0.15 13.25
CA GLU A 168 20.36 -0.70 12.72
C GLU A 168 20.44 -0.64 11.17
N TYR A 169 19.29 -0.52 10.49
CA TYR A 169 19.28 -0.35 9.03
C TYR A 169 19.85 1.01 8.63
N LEU A 170 19.53 2.07 9.39
CA LEU A 170 20.03 3.42 9.15
C LEU A 170 21.54 3.52 9.38
N ASP A 171 22.05 2.97 10.48
CA ASP A 171 23.48 2.98 10.82
C ASP A 171 24.33 2.23 9.78
N GLN A 172 23.75 1.18 9.17
CA GLN A 172 24.37 0.43 8.08
C GLN A 172 24.19 1.09 6.70
N GLY A 173 23.50 2.23 6.60
CA GLY A 173 23.22 2.92 5.35
C GLY A 173 22.25 2.17 4.42
N LYS A 174 21.45 1.25 4.96
CA LYS A 174 20.43 0.50 4.19
C LYS A 174 19.15 1.34 4.04
N ASN A 175 18.38 1.05 2.99
CA ASN A 175 17.10 1.70 2.78
C ASN A 175 16.06 1.23 3.83
N PRO A 176 15.47 2.14 4.63
CA PRO A 176 14.41 1.85 5.60
C PRO A 176 13.20 1.07 5.03
N GLN A 177 12.89 1.24 3.75
CA GLN A 177 11.80 0.53 3.09
C GLN A 177 12.04 -0.99 3.01
N LEU A 178 13.30 -1.43 3.06
CA LEU A 178 13.63 -2.85 3.12
C LEU A 178 13.19 -3.47 4.44
N TYR A 179 13.34 -2.77 5.56
CA TYR A 179 12.82 -3.22 6.84
C TYR A 179 11.29 -3.38 6.79
N THR A 180 10.58 -2.38 6.23
CA THR A 180 9.12 -2.46 6.05
C THR A 180 8.73 -3.68 5.22
N LYS A 181 9.43 -3.92 4.11
CA LYS A 181 9.23 -5.09 3.26
C LYS A 181 9.44 -6.39 4.04
N GLU A 182 10.57 -6.53 4.72
CA GLU A 182 10.90 -7.75 5.49
C GLU A 182 9.92 -8.01 6.63
N CYS A 183 9.45 -6.96 7.29
CA CYS A 183 8.42 -7.06 8.34
C CYS A 183 7.09 -7.58 7.78
N LEU A 184 6.66 -7.05 6.63
CA LEU A 184 5.46 -7.53 5.93
C LEU A 184 5.61 -8.98 5.48
N GLU A 185 6.75 -9.33 4.88
CA GLU A 185 7.04 -10.70 4.42
C GLU A 185 7.07 -11.69 5.59
N ARG A 186 7.73 -11.33 6.70
CA ARG A 186 7.76 -12.14 7.93
C ARG A 186 6.36 -12.33 8.49
N THR A 187 5.53 -11.28 8.50
CA THR A 187 4.14 -11.33 8.98
C THR A 187 3.30 -12.27 8.11
N VAL A 188 3.41 -12.17 6.79
CA VAL A 188 2.70 -13.05 5.85
C VAL A 188 3.14 -14.51 6.04
N ASN A 189 4.44 -14.77 6.15
CA ASN A 189 4.95 -16.11 6.37
C ASN A 189 4.49 -16.68 7.71
N LYS A 190 4.50 -15.87 8.77
CA LYS A 190 4.03 -16.31 10.09
C LYS A 190 2.53 -16.59 10.09
N ASN A 191 1.73 -15.77 9.41
CA ASN A 191 0.30 -16.00 9.25
C ASN A 191 0.02 -17.32 8.52
N LYS A 192 0.72 -17.58 7.41
CA LYS A 192 0.61 -18.87 6.69
C LYS A 192 0.99 -20.06 7.56
N GLU A 193 2.09 -19.95 8.31
CA GLU A 193 2.52 -20.99 9.26
C GLU A 193 1.46 -21.25 10.34
N MET A 194 0.89 -20.20 10.93
CA MET A 194 -0.16 -20.32 11.96
C MET A 194 -1.43 -20.93 11.39
N ASN A 195 -1.85 -20.52 10.20
CA ASN A 195 -3.02 -21.11 9.53
C ASN A 195 -2.81 -22.61 9.24
N GLY A 196 -1.62 -23.00 8.77
CA GLY A 196 -1.28 -24.40 8.57
C GLY A 196 -1.31 -25.20 9.87
N LYS A 197 -0.81 -24.64 10.98
CA LYS A 197 -0.93 -25.27 12.31
C LYS A 197 -2.38 -25.41 12.74
N ILE A 198 -3.20 -24.37 12.60
CA ILE A 198 -4.64 -24.40 12.94
C ILE A 198 -5.35 -25.48 12.13
N GLU A 199 -5.08 -25.58 10.83
CA GLU A 199 -5.67 -26.61 9.97
C GLU A 199 -5.25 -28.02 10.40
N MET A 200 -3.97 -28.22 10.71
CA MET A 200 -3.47 -29.50 11.21
C MET A 200 -4.12 -29.89 12.54
N TYR A 201 -4.26 -28.95 13.48
CA TYR A 201 -4.97 -29.19 14.74
C TYR A 201 -6.45 -29.50 14.53
N LYS A 202 -7.13 -28.80 13.59
CA LYS A 202 -8.52 -29.11 13.23
C LYS A 202 -8.66 -30.52 12.67
N LYS A 203 -7.75 -30.93 11.77
CA LYS A 203 -7.73 -32.27 11.18
C LYS A 203 -7.41 -33.35 12.22
N PHE A 204 -6.41 -33.12 13.06
CA PHE A 204 -6.05 -34.02 14.17
C PHE A 204 -7.24 -34.20 15.12
N ARG A 205 -7.89 -33.10 15.52
CA ARG A 205 -9.11 -33.14 16.34
C ARG A 205 -10.20 -33.98 15.68
N ALA A 206 -10.45 -33.79 14.39
CA ALA A 206 -11.48 -34.55 13.67
C ALA A 206 -11.17 -36.06 13.63
N MET A 207 -9.92 -36.44 13.36
CA MET A 207 -9.49 -37.85 13.36
C MET A 207 -9.57 -38.47 14.76
N LEU A 208 -9.09 -37.76 15.79
CA LEU A 208 -9.15 -38.23 17.17
C LEU A 208 -10.60 -38.46 17.62
N LEU A 209 -11.51 -37.54 17.30
CA LEU A 209 -12.94 -37.69 17.60
C LEU A 209 -13.60 -38.83 16.82
N LYS A 210 -13.07 -39.21 15.65
CA LYS A 210 -13.57 -40.34 14.87
C LYS A 210 -13.17 -41.66 15.54
N GLU A 211 -11.87 -41.86 15.77
CA GLU A 211 -11.35 -43.09 16.39
C GLU A 211 -11.91 -43.29 17.81
N LEU A 212 -12.01 -42.22 18.60
CA LEU A 212 -12.61 -42.28 19.94
C LEU A 212 -14.11 -42.63 19.89
N GLY A 213 -14.83 -42.19 18.84
CA GLY A 213 -16.22 -42.55 18.64
C GLY A 213 -16.44 -44.00 18.22
N GLU A 214 -15.45 -44.61 17.56
CA GLU A 214 -15.47 -46.04 17.19
C GLU A 214 -15.16 -46.93 18.41
N GLU A 215 -14.18 -46.57 19.24
CA GLU A 215 -13.77 -47.38 20.41
C GLU A 215 -14.66 -47.16 21.64
N MET A 216 -15.12 -45.92 21.90
CA MET A 216 -15.84 -45.53 23.11
C MET A 216 -17.06 -44.63 22.82
N PRO A 217 -18.16 -45.21 22.27
CA PRO A 217 -19.30 -44.42 21.79
C PRO A 217 -20.07 -43.69 22.91
N ASN A 218 -20.21 -44.29 24.10
CA ASN A 218 -20.96 -43.70 25.21
C ASN A 218 -20.28 -42.44 25.77
N ASP A 219 -18.96 -42.50 25.97
CA ASP A 219 -18.17 -41.37 26.47
C ASP A 219 -18.10 -40.25 25.43
N MET A 220 -18.10 -40.60 24.13
CA MET A 220 -18.09 -39.63 23.05
C MET A 220 -19.39 -38.79 23.01
N VAL A 221 -20.55 -39.42 23.26
CA VAL A 221 -21.83 -38.71 23.37
C VAL A 221 -21.83 -37.74 24.55
N LEU A 222 -21.29 -38.15 25.70
CA LEU A 222 -21.14 -37.29 26.87
C LEU A 222 -20.25 -36.07 26.59
N TYR A 223 -19.10 -36.27 25.94
CA TYR A 223 -18.19 -35.18 25.58
C TYR A 223 -18.83 -34.17 24.62
N ARG A 224 -19.58 -34.62 23.59
CA ARG A 224 -20.27 -33.71 22.65
C ARG A 224 -21.26 -32.82 23.39
N ASN A 225 -22.05 -33.40 24.30
CA ASN A 225 -23.02 -32.67 25.11
C ASN A 225 -22.36 -31.62 26.03
N LEU A 226 -21.18 -31.91 26.59
CA LEU A 226 -20.44 -30.97 27.43
C LEU A 226 -19.79 -29.85 26.61
N ARG A 227 -19.26 -30.16 25.43
CA ARG A 227 -18.66 -29.16 24.52
C ARG A 227 -19.70 -28.16 24.04
N ASP A 228 -20.84 -28.64 23.57
CA ASP A 228 -21.89 -27.77 23.01
C ASP A 228 -22.46 -26.82 24.08
N ARG A 229 -22.40 -27.20 25.37
CA ARG A 229 -22.67 -26.29 26.50
C ARG A 229 -21.58 -25.22 26.70
N LYS A 230 -20.30 -25.59 26.55
CA LYS A 230 -19.17 -24.67 26.68
C LYS A 230 -19.14 -23.64 25.56
N ASP A 231 -19.46 -24.03 24.33
CA ASP A 231 -19.52 -23.12 23.17
C ASP A 231 -20.76 -22.20 23.22
N ALA A 232 -21.84 -22.60 23.92
CA ALA A 232 -23.03 -21.78 24.16
C ALA A 232 -22.92 -20.83 25.37
N SER A 233 -21.84 -20.95 26.16
CA SER A 233 -21.56 -20.04 27.27
C SER A 233 -20.83 -18.81 26.75
N PRO A 234 -21.23 -17.56 27.08
CA PRO A 234 -20.42 -16.39 26.76
C PRO A 234 -19.04 -16.55 27.40
N GLN A 235 -17.98 -16.45 26.59
CA GLN A 235 -16.62 -16.43 27.09
C GLN A 235 -16.49 -15.19 27.98
N HIS A 236 -16.39 -15.39 29.29
CA HIS A 236 -16.02 -14.33 30.21
C HIS A 236 -14.60 -13.90 29.84
N GLU A 237 -14.47 -12.65 29.42
CA GLU A 237 -13.20 -11.92 29.36
C GLU A 237 -12.47 -12.09 30.70
N ASN A 238 -11.23 -12.59 30.63
CA ASN A 238 -10.08 -12.08 31.39
C ASN A 238 -8.85 -12.95 31.09
N CYS A 239 -8.06 -12.52 30.09
CA CYS A 239 -6.62 -12.73 30.10
C CYS A 239 -5.97 -11.34 30.27
N ASN A 240 -6.06 -10.79 31.47
CA ASN A 240 -5.02 -9.90 31.99
C ASN A 240 -4.00 -10.82 32.66
N GLU A 241 -2.94 -11.18 31.95
CA GLU A 241 -1.70 -11.56 32.61
C GLU A 241 -0.87 -10.29 32.75
N ASP A 242 -0.96 -9.71 33.95
CA ASP A 242 0.03 -8.78 34.49
C ASP A 242 1.40 -9.48 34.45
N ALA A 243 2.25 -9.11 33.49
CA ALA A 243 3.67 -9.38 33.55
C ALA A 243 4.32 -8.32 34.44
N SER A 244 4.29 -8.58 35.75
CA SER A 244 5.15 -7.93 36.75
C SER A 244 6.06 -9.00 37.36
N ASP A 245 7.30 -9.05 36.87
CA ASP A 245 8.53 -9.15 37.67
C ASP A 245 9.75 -8.98 36.75
#